data_AF-B8CFZ4-F1
#
_entry.id   AF-B8CFZ4-F1
#
_cell.length_a   1.000
_cell.length_b   1.000
_cell.length_c   1.000
_cell.angle_alpha   90.00
_cell.angle_beta   90.00
_cell.angle_gamma   90.00
#
_symmetry.space_group_name_H-M   'P 1'
#
loop_
_entity.id
_entity.type
_entity.pdbx_description
1 polymer ?
#
loop_
_entity_poly.entity_id
_entity_poly.type
_entity_poly.pdbx_seq_one_letter_code
_entity_poly.pdbx_strand_id
1 'polypeptide(L)'
;MSHRHRIVAVLALALPAVSFVSHVPSSRTTRTTISKQPSPIDHRRNSSPHENDVQAKDNSNRDISYGLYVHIPYCRRRCKYCDFAIVPIGKDQTHNIGFQQMDLTYRQSVVDEISLIGSTTPNKIPLRSIYFGGGTPSLAPLTTLREIMRALLEPDDAPFYLENEGDAEITIEMDPGTFNLTYLEAIKAMGFNRISLGVQSFDDDILATMGRVHRSADVYRSIEMIQEVFGEEDSNYSIDLISGVPGLTLAGWTETLYNAVRLHPRPLHISLYDLQVEQGTYFGKIYGDGRKEDSSTAAPVVVASSKSGNATTHPFLPSSEDCAFMYRYASGYLRSKRYQHYEISSYAYVDDDGLAHRSKHNQIYWEVGGQWYAIGLGSTSNVDGVRFARPRALSDYISWTRELKEAYGKDVNAEPPWLQSSNGNGEENVGGEDDISDIIMTRLRTSEGLDLDWIAEHYDTSHVEAILGGFELALDLDLGERVGNSTERVGLIRLKDPNGFLFSNNIISNIFVELDSVEE
;
A
#
# COMPACT_ATOMS: atom_id res chain seq x y z
N MET A 1 -11.93 13.76 19.01
CA MET A 1 -11.81 13.26 17.61
C MET A 1 -10.35 12.88 17.35
N SER A 2 -9.66 12.02 18.09
CA SER A 2 -9.85 10.63 18.56
C SER A 2 -9.68 9.55 17.48
N HIS A 3 -8.45 9.03 17.41
CA HIS A 3 -8.01 7.65 17.09
C HIS A 3 -8.52 6.85 15.85
N ARG A 4 -9.47 7.35 15.05
CA ARG A 4 -10.19 6.56 14.02
C ARG A 4 -9.48 6.26 12.68
N HIS A 5 -8.20 6.61 12.47
CA HIS A 5 -7.63 6.63 11.09
C HIS A 5 -6.28 5.89 10.89
N ARG A 6 -5.83 5.04 11.83
CA ARG A 6 -4.41 4.60 11.86
C ARG A 6 -4.10 3.15 11.47
N ILE A 7 -5.03 2.40 10.87
CA ILE A 7 -4.82 0.97 10.59
C ILE A 7 -4.84 0.60 9.09
N VAL A 8 -5.22 1.51 8.19
CA VAL A 8 -5.08 1.35 6.72
C VAL A 8 -3.62 1.51 6.23
N ALA A 9 -2.67 1.61 7.16
CA ALA A 9 -1.30 2.09 6.98
C ALA A 9 -0.34 1.17 6.18
N VAL A 10 -0.81 0.10 5.53
CA VAL A 10 0.07 -0.74 4.71
C VAL A 10 -0.09 -0.46 3.21
N LEU A 11 -1.24 0.02 2.70
CA LEU A 11 -1.41 0.23 1.24
C LEU A 11 -2.32 1.40 0.80
N ALA A 12 -2.91 2.21 1.69
CA ALA A 12 -3.71 3.36 1.24
C ALA A 12 -3.49 4.62 2.08
N LEU A 13 -2.58 5.49 1.63
CA LEU A 13 -2.45 6.85 2.15
C LEU A 13 -2.26 7.83 0.99
N ALA A 14 -3.40 8.37 0.50
CA ALA A 14 -3.43 9.52 -0.40
C ALA A 14 -3.53 10.85 0.37
N LEU A 15 -3.12 11.91 -0.31
CA LEU A 15 -2.79 13.28 0.07
C LEU A 15 -3.71 14.04 1.05
N PRO A 16 -3.20 15.03 1.81
CA PRO A 16 -4.03 15.92 2.62
C PRO A 16 -4.87 16.89 1.76
N ALA A 17 -6.08 17.20 2.24
CA ALA A 17 -6.99 18.17 1.65
C ALA A 17 -6.36 19.57 1.51
N VAL A 18 -6.45 20.15 0.31
CA VAL A 18 -6.13 21.57 0.08
C VAL A 18 -7.43 22.37 0.24
N SER A 19 -7.51 23.24 1.26
CA SER A 19 -8.58 24.24 1.39
C SER A 19 -8.13 25.53 0.72
N PHE A 20 -8.86 26.01 -0.30
CA PHE A 20 -8.65 27.36 -0.84
C PHE A 20 -9.80 28.30 -0.48
N VAL A 21 -9.42 29.42 0.16
CA VAL A 21 -10.27 30.61 0.34
C VAL A 21 -10.27 31.39 -0.98
N SER A 22 -11.45 31.60 -1.56
CA SER A 22 -11.65 32.33 -2.79
C SER A 22 -11.28 33.81 -2.65
N HIS A 23 -10.34 34.32 -3.46
CA HIS A 23 -10.22 35.74 -3.79
C HIS A 23 -10.06 35.89 -5.30
N VAL A 24 -11.08 36.44 -5.94
CA VAL A 24 -11.12 36.76 -7.37
C VAL A 24 -10.58 38.18 -7.60
N PRO A 25 -9.57 38.39 -8.45
CA PRO A 25 -9.31 39.69 -9.04
C PRO A 25 -9.73 39.70 -10.51
N SER A 26 -10.61 40.64 -10.86
CA SER A 26 -10.96 40.96 -12.24
C SER A 26 -9.74 41.51 -12.99
N SER A 27 -9.51 41.09 -14.24
CA SER A 27 -8.74 41.93 -15.16
C SER A 27 -9.20 41.82 -16.62
N ARG A 28 -9.01 42.95 -17.30
CA ARG A 28 -9.59 43.39 -18.57
C ARG A 28 -8.96 42.70 -19.79
N THR A 29 -9.83 42.50 -20.78
CA THR A 29 -9.55 42.28 -22.20
C THR A 29 -8.53 43.24 -22.81
N THR A 30 -7.61 42.69 -23.59
CA THR A 30 -7.08 43.32 -24.81
C THR A 30 -6.88 42.27 -25.91
N ARG A 31 -7.16 42.69 -27.14
CA ARG A 31 -7.40 41.92 -28.35
C ARG A 31 -6.25 42.20 -29.32
N THR A 32 -5.62 41.17 -29.88
CA THR A 32 -4.76 41.35 -31.06
C THR A 32 -4.82 40.13 -31.99
N THR A 33 -4.72 40.43 -33.28
CA THR A 33 -5.28 39.70 -34.44
C THR A 33 -4.34 38.71 -35.13
N ILE A 34 -4.97 37.62 -35.58
CA ILE A 34 -4.74 36.64 -36.67
C ILE A 34 -3.65 36.94 -37.72
N SER A 35 -2.89 35.90 -38.09
CA SER A 35 -2.35 35.69 -39.45
C SER A 35 -2.38 34.19 -39.83
N LYS A 36 -2.55 33.92 -41.13
CA LYS A 36 -3.11 32.73 -41.79
C LYS A 36 -2.09 31.61 -42.09
N GLN A 37 -2.62 30.39 -42.25
CA GLN A 37 -1.99 29.13 -42.70
C GLN A 37 -1.40 29.17 -44.13
N PRO A 38 -0.76 28.07 -44.62
CA PRO A 38 -1.54 26.98 -45.26
C PRO A 38 -1.04 25.53 -45.02
N SER A 39 -1.98 24.61 -44.82
CA SER A 39 -1.92 23.18 -45.25
C SER A 39 -2.47 23.09 -46.70
N PRO A 40 -2.55 21.96 -47.46
CA PRO A 40 -2.50 20.53 -47.05
C PRO A 40 -1.82 19.56 -48.05
N ILE A 41 -1.56 18.30 -47.65
CA ILE A 41 -1.66 17.11 -48.55
C ILE A 41 -2.25 15.93 -47.77
N ASP A 42 -3.37 15.43 -48.30
CA ASP A 42 -4.14 14.22 -47.97
C ASP A 42 -3.34 12.92 -48.11
N HIS A 43 -3.58 11.95 -47.22
CA HIS A 43 -3.81 10.56 -47.62
C HIS A 43 -4.69 9.80 -46.61
N ARG A 44 -5.96 9.61 -47.04
CA ARG A 44 -6.82 8.41 -46.93
C ARG A 44 -7.12 7.78 -45.55
N ARG A 45 -8.40 7.95 -45.20
CA ARG A 45 -9.25 7.13 -44.32
C ARG A 45 -9.03 5.62 -44.51
N ASN A 46 -8.92 4.90 -43.39
CA ASN A 46 -9.62 3.62 -43.21
C ASN A 46 -9.84 3.30 -41.72
N SER A 47 -11.12 3.01 -41.41
CA SER A 47 -11.66 2.13 -40.36
C SER A 47 -11.16 2.24 -38.91
N SER A 48 -12.04 2.79 -38.07
CA SER A 48 -12.33 2.50 -36.64
C SER A 48 -11.38 1.55 -35.89
N PRO A 49 -10.80 1.98 -34.75
CA PRO A 49 -10.36 1.05 -33.73
C PRO A 49 -11.58 0.58 -32.93
N HIS A 50 -11.66 -0.73 -32.76
CA HIS A 50 -12.64 -1.46 -31.97
C HIS A 50 -12.86 -0.82 -30.59
N GLU A 51 -14.12 -0.49 -30.29
CA GLU A 51 -14.60 -0.39 -28.91
C GLU A 51 -14.38 -1.75 -28.26
N ASN A 52 -13.36 -1.85 -27.42
CA ASN A 52 -13.20 -2.97 -26.51
C ASN A 52 -14.33 -2.84 -25.48
N ASP A 53 -15.40 -3.57 -25.75
CA ASP A 53 -16.47 -3.91 -24.83
C ASP A 53 -15.81 -4.58 -23.61
N VAL A 54 -15.51 -3.78 -22.58
CA VAL A 54 -15.16 -4.29 -21.25
C VAL A 54 -16.44 -4.89 -20.71
N GLN A 55 -16.71 -6.14 -21.09
CA GLN A 55 -17.71 -6.95 -20.43
C GLN A 55 -17.34 -6.99 -18.95
N ALA A 56 -18.08 -6.23 -18.16
CA ALA A 56 -18.17 -6.40 -16.73
C ALA A 56 -18.49 -7.88 -16.51
N LYS A 57 -17.48 -8.65 -16.09
CA LYS A 57 -17.70 -10.03 -15.68
C LYS A 57 -18.75 -10.00 -14.57
N ASP A 58 -19.82 -10.72 -14.84
CA ASP A 58 -20.92 -11.05 -13.95
C ASP A 58 -20.37 -11.37 -12.54
N ASN A 59 -20.69 -10.50 -11.59
CA ASN A 59 -20.12 -10.48 -10.23
C ASN A 59 -20.97 -11.26 -9.21
N SER A 60 -21.96 -12.00 -9.69
CA SER A 60 -23.03 -12.56 -8.86
C SER A 60 -22.64 -13.79 -8.04
N ASN A 61 -21.36 -14.21 -8.06
CA ASN A 61 -20.83 -15.30 -7.23
C ASN A 61 -19.32 -15.10 -7.00
N ARG A 62 -18.94 -14.12 -6.16
CA ARG A 62 -17.53 -13.93 -5.80
C ARG A 62 -17.13 -14.93 -4.72
N ASP A 63 -16.26 -15.88 -5.05
CA ASP A 63 -15.49 -16.62 -4.05
C ASP A 63 -14.68 -15.60 -3.23
N ILE A 64 -14.84 -15.64 -1.91
CA ILE A 64 -14.13 -14.76 -0.97
C ILE A 64 -12.63 -15.02 -1.09
N SER A 65 -11.84 -13.98 -1.38
CA SER A 65 -10.38 -14.06 -1.41
C SER A 65 -9.79 -13.98 0.00
N TYR A 66 -8.86 -14.90 0.33
CA TYR A 66 -8.05 -14.79 1.54
C TYR A 66 -6.58 -14.49 1.24
N GLY A 67 -6.04 -13.50 1.94
CA GLY A 67 -4.63 -13.19 2.02
C GLY A 67 -4.04 -13.51 3.38
N LEU A 68 -2.73 -13.74 3.44
CA LEU A 68 -2.00 -13.87 4.69
C LEU A 68 -0.85 -12.87 4.74
N TYR A 69 -0.78 -12.07 5.79
CA TYR A 69 0.35 -11.21 6.11
C TYR A 69 1.15 -11.79 7.27
N VAL A 70 2.47 -11.88 7.14
CA VAL A 70 3.39 -12.30 8.20
C VAL A 70 4.32 -11.13 8.51
N HIS A 71 4.23 -10.61 9.73
CA HIS A 71 5.10 -9.54 10.17
C HIS A 71 6.47 -10.08 10.57
N ILE A 72 7.55 -9.51 10.05
CA ILE A 72 8.92 -9.74 10.47
C ILE A 72 9.51 -8.39 10.90
N PRO A 73 9.76 -8.16 12.21
CA PRO A 73 9.89 -6.81 12.74
C PRO A 73 11.31 -6.25 12.61
N TYR A 74 12.26 -6.99 12.03
CA TYR A 74 13.67 -6.64 12.11
C TYR A 74 14.05 -5.49 11.18
N CYS A 75 14.78 -4.49 11.69
CA CYS A 75 15.39 -3.45 10.86
C CYS A 75 16.83 -3.19 11.31
N ARG A 76 17.72 -2.82 10.38
CA ARG A 76 19.07 -2.33 10.76
C ARG A 76 19.00 -1.11 11.68
N ARG A 77 18.07 -0.21 11.37
CA ARG A 77 17.69 0.96 12.16
C ARG A 77 16.31 1.46 11.71
N ARG A 78 15.65 2.27 12.54
CA ARG A 78 14.40 2.94 12.17
C ARG A 78 14.68 4.05 11.14
N CYS A 79 13.99 4.02 10.00
CA CYS A 79 13.99 5.14 9.05
C CYS A 79 13.28 6.36 9.67
N LYS A 80 13.63 7.57 9.25
CA LYS A 80 13.16 8.79 9.92
C LYS A 80 11.65 9.06 9.75
N TYR A 81 11.05 8.51 8.70
CA TYR A 81 9.62 8.57 8.42
C TYR A 81 8.82 7.37 8.95
N CYS A 82 9.48 6.31 9.43
CA CYS A 82 8.84 5.01 9.62
C CYS A 82 8.12 4.91 10.98
N ASP A 83 6.79 4.72 10.93
CA ASP A 83 5.94 4.46 12.10
C ASP A 83 5.74 2.96 12.39
N PHE A 84 6.27 2.06 11.56
CA PHE A 84 6.04 0.62 11.70
C PHE A 84 6.53 0.04 13.03
N ALA A 85 5.89 -1.05 13.44
CA ALA A 85 6.22 -1.82 14.63
C ALA A 85 7.51 -2.63 14.41
N ILE A 86 8.66 -1.96 14.48
CA ILE A 86 9.96 -2.58 14.18
C ILE A 86 10.85 -2.69 15.41
N VAL A 87 11.81 -3.62 15.32
CA VAL A 87 12.88 -3.89 16.26
C VAL A 87 14.22 -3.57 15.58
N PRO A 88 14.92 -2.51 16.00
CA PRO A 88 16.25 -2.21 15.49
C PRO A 88 17.26 -3.23 15.99
N ILE A 89 17.91 -3.95 15.08
CA ILE A 89 18.88 -5.00 15.41
C ILE A 89 20.33 -4.57 15.16
N GLY A 90 20.58 -3.53 14.34
CA GLY A 90 21.93 -3.08 13.98
C GLY A 90 22.49 -3.76 12.72
N LYS A 91 23.80 -3.55 12.43
CA LYS A 91 24.43 -3.98 11.17
C LYS A 91 25.00 -5.41 11.18
N ASP A 92 25.48 -5.89 12.32
CA ASP A 92 26.10 -7.22 12.43
C ASP A 92 25.27 -8.12 13.35
N GLN A 93 24.68 -9.15 12.75
CA GLN A 93 23.80 -10.12 13.42
C GLN A 93 24.42 -11.49 13.54
N THR A 94 25.44 -11.78 12.72
CA THR A 94 25.96 -13.14 12.52
C THR A 94 26.49 -13.76 13.82
N HIS A 95 26.93 -12.93 14.77
CA HIS A 95 27.49 -13.35 16.05
C HIS A 95 26.80 -12.69 17.27
N ASN A 96 25.66 -12.04 17.07
CA ASN A 96 24.96 -11.37 18.17
C ASN A 96 24.07 -12.37 18.91
N ILE A 97 24.58 -12.92 20.02
CA ILE A 97 23.84 -13.86 20.89
C ILE A 97 22.50 -13.27 21.34
N GLY A 98 22.44 -11.96 21.61
CA GLY A 98 21.21 -11.28 22.00
C GLY A 98 20.16 -11.30 20.89
N PHE A 99 20.57 -11.10 19.63
CA PHE A 99 19.67 -11.22 18.48
C PHE A 99 19.21 -12.66 18.26
N GLN A 100 20.12 -13.64 18.32
CA GLN A 100 19.76 -15.05 18.13
C GLN A 100 18.70 -15.53 19.14
N GLN A 101 18.84 -15.14 20.42
CA GLN A 101 17.86 -15.49 21.45
C GLN A 101 16.53 -14.76 21.23
N MET A 102 16.57 -13.48 20.83
CA MET A 102 15.38 -12.70 20.50
C MET A 102 14.64 -13.29 19.31
N ASP A 103 15.34 -13.61 18.22
CA ASP A 103 14.80 -14.25 17.03
C ASP A 103 14.16 -15.60 17.34
N LEU A 104 14.87 -16.46 18.09
CA LEU A 104 14.31 -17.75 18.54
C LEU A 104 12.99 -17.58 19.28
N THR A 105 12.92 -16.61 20.21
CA THR A 105 11.73 -16.36 21.03
C THR A 105 10.59 -15.80 20.19
N TYR A 106 10.89 -14.86 19.30
CA TYR A 106 9.91 -14.26 18.40
C TYR A 106 9.35 -15.30 17.42
N ARG A 107 10.24 -16.05 16.77
CA ARG A 107 9.89 -17.16 15.86
C ARG A 107 8.99 -18.18 16.53
N GLN A 108 9.33 -18.61 17.75
CA GLN A 108 8.48 -19.55 18.49
C GLN A 108 7.11 -18.95 18.79
N SER A 109 7.04 -17.66 19.12
CA SER A 109 5.75 -16.99 19.35
C SER A 109 4.90 -16.94 18.07
N VAL A 110 5.50 -16.64 16.92
CA VAL A 110 4.80 -16.68 15.62
C VAL A 110 4.30 -18.09 15.28
N VAL A 111 5.14 -19.11 15.47
CA VAL A 111 4.73 -20.52 15.24
C VAL A 111 3.61 -20.92 16.19
N ASP A 112 3.67 -20.50 17.45
CA ASP A 112 2.61 -20.76 18.44
C ASP A 112 1.29 -20.08 18.06
N GLU A 113 1.31 -18.85 17.53
CA GLU A 113 0.13 -18.18 16.99
C GLU A 113 -0.46 -18.96 15.80
N ILE A 114 0.38 -19.40 14.86
CA ILE A 114 -0.05 -20.19 13.69
C ILE A 114 -0.70 -21.50 14.13
N SER A 115 -0.08 -22.24 15.05
CA SER A 115 -0.66 -23.49 15.57
C SER A 115 -2.01 -23.25 16.25
N LEU A 116 -2.18 -22.13 16.96
CA LEU A 116 -3.45 -21.79 17.59
C LEU A 116 -4.55 -21.52 16.54
N ILE A 117 -4.23 -20.79 15.47
CA ILE A 117 -5.14 -20.60 14.33
C ILE A 117 -5.53 -21.96 13.73
N GLY A 118 -4.56 -22.85 13.51
CA GLY A 118 -4.81 -24.22 13.01
C GLY A 118 -5.77 -25.01 13.89
N SER A 119 -5.57 -24.98 15.21
CA SER A 119 -6.41 -25.71 16.16
C SER A 119 -7.84 -25.15 16.33
N THR A 120 -8.05 -23.88 15.96
CA THR A 120 -9.33 -23.18 16.15
C THR A 120 -10.11 -23.00 14.85
N THR A 121 -9.50 -23.36 13.71
CA THR A 121 -10.16 -23.29 12.41
C THR A 121 -10.52 -24.69 11.93
N PRO A 122 -11.81 -25.03 11.76
CA PRO A 122 -12.24 -26.39 11.45
C PRO A 122 -11.84 -26.86 10.05
N ASN A 123 -11.65 -25.93 9.11
CA ASN A 123 -11.21 -26.21 7.75
C ASN A 123 -9.98 -25.39 7.41
N LYS A 124 -9.07 -25.93 6.58
CA LYS A 124 -7.95 -25.13 6.07
C LYS A 124 -8.46 -23.97 5.23
N ILE A 125 -7.81 -22.81 5.35
CA ILE A 125 -8.19 -21.58 4.66
C ILE A 125 -7.44 -21.48 3.30
N PRO A 126 -8.14 -21.27 2.17
CA PRO A 126 -7.53 -21.13 0.84
C PRO A 126 -6.88 -19.77 0.67
N LEU A 127 -5.55 -19.73 0.61
CA LEU A 127 -4.80 -18.49 0.40
C LEU A 127 -4.51 -18.25 -1.09
N ARG A 128 -4.83 -17.03 -1.55
CA ARG A 128 -4.38 -16.48 -2.83
C ARG A 128 -3.00 -15.84 -2.75
N SER A 129 -2.62 -15.36 -1.58
CA SER A 129 -1.31 -14.77 -1.36
C SER A 129 -0.80 -14.91 0.08
N ILE A 130 0.52 -14.94 0.22
CA ILE A 130 1.25 -14.81 1.48
C ILE A 130 2.25 -13.67 1.33
N TYR A 131 2.29 -12.75 2.28
CA TYR A 131 3.17 -11.59 2.24
C TYR A 131 3.97 -11.47 3.52
N PHE A 132 5.29 -11.65 3.42
CA PHE A 132 6.22 -11.40 4.51
C PHE A 132 6.65 -9.93 4.42
N GLY A 133 6.27 -9.14 5.43
CA GLY A 133 6.55 -7.70 5.46
C GLY A 133 6.87 -7.18 6.85
N GLY A 134 6.88 -5.86 7.02
CA GLY A 134 6.89 -5.21 8.32
C GLY A 134 8.12 -4.36 8.56
N GLY A 135 9.18 -4.94 9.12
CA GLY A 135 10.48 -4.30 9.17
C GLY A 135 11.24 -4.51 7.87
N THR A 136 12.08 -5.53 7.86
CA THR A 136 12.91 -5.91 6.73
C THR A 136 13.07 -7.42 6.78
N PRO A 137 12.11 -8.19 6.25
CA PRO A 137 12.12 -9.66 6.29
C PRO A 137 13.42 -10.29 5.79
N SER A 138 14.11 -9.67 4.83
CA SER A 138 15.44 -10.10 4.36
C SER A 138 16.55 -10.08 5.43
N LEU A 139 16.32 -9.47 6.60
CA LEU A 139 17.22 -9.56 7.76
C LEU A 139 16.94 -10.75 8.67
N ALA A 140 15.80 -11.43 8.52
CA ALA A 140 15.51 -12.62 9.31
C ALA A 140 16.43 -13.79 8.91
N PRO A 141 16.87 -14.59 9.89
CA PRO A 141 17.54 -15.85 9.61
C PRO A 141 16.67 -16.74 8.70
N LEU A 142 17.30 -17.41 7.73
CA LEU A 142 16.62 -18.35 6.83
C LEU A 142 15.90 -19.48 7.59
N THR A 143 16.40 -19.84 8.78
CA THR A 143 15.75 -20.78 9.68
C THR A 143 14.40 -20.26 10.19
N THR A 144 14.29 -18.96 10.45
CA THR A 144 13.05 -18.30 10.88
C THR A 144 12.02 -18.30 9.77
N LEU A 145 12.39 -17.85 8.57
CA LEU A 145 11.48 -17.87 7.43
C LEU A 145 11.01 -19.30 7.09
N ARG A 146 11.94 -20.27 7.11
CA ARG A 146 11.61 -21.67 6.83
C ARG A 146 10.64 -22.23 7.86
N GLU A 147 10.91 -22.07 9.17
CA GLU A 147 10.03 -22.62 10.20
C GLU A 147 8.64 -22.00 10.18
N ILE A 148 8.52 -20.69 9.89
CA ILE A 148 7.23 -20.03 9.73
C ILE A 148 6.50 -20.58 8.50
N MET A 149 7.16 -20.64 7.33
CA MET A 149 6.53 -21.15 6.10
C MET A 149 6.06 -22.60 6.27
N ARG A 150 6.86 -23.44 6.95
CA ARG A 150 6.48 -24.80 7.29
C ARG A 150 5.23 -24.83 8.16
N ALA A 151 5.21 -24.08 9.26
CA ALA A 151 4.07 -24.05 10.17
C ALA A 151 2.77 -23.60 9.48
N LEU A 152 2.87 -22.73 8.47
CA LEU A 152 1.72 -22.23 7.71
C LEU A 152 1.09 -23.28 6.77
N LEU A 153 1.90 -24.13 6.13
CA LEU A 153 1.45 -24.90 4.96
C LEU A 153 1.71 -26.42 5.04
N GLU A 154 2.75 -26.87 5.74
CA GLU A 154 3.23 -28.27 5.62
C GLU A 154 2.49 -29.28 6.54
N PRO A 155 2.28 -29.01 7.85
CA PRO A 155 1.60 -29.97 8.73
C PRO A 155 0.16 -30.32 8.32
N ASP A 156 -0.29 -31.49 8.76
CA ASP A 156 -1.70 -31.91 8.56
C ASP A 156 -2.67 -30.92 9.24
N ASP A 157 -2.29 -30.39 10.40
CA ASP A 157 -3.00 -29.36 11.17
C ASP A 157 -2.64 -27.92 10.77
N ALA A 158 -1.92 -27.72 9.66
CA ALA A 158 -1.62 -26.39 9.15
C ALA A 158 -2.92 -25.62 8.83
N PRO A 159 -3.06 -24.36 9.27
CA PRO A 159 -4.30 -23.59 9.09
C PRO A 159 -4.60 -23.23 7.63
N PHE A 160 -3.60 -23.24 6.76
CA PHE A 160 -3.72 -22.70 5.41
C PHE A 160 -3.31 -23.71 4.34
N TYR A 161 -3.80 -23.47 3.12
CA TYR A 161 -3.28 -24.07 1.90
C TYR A 161 -3.31 -23.04 0.78
N LEU A 162 -2.51 -23.24 -0.27
CA LEU A 162 -2.54 -22.35 -1.44
C LEU A 162 -3.69 -22.78 -2.36
N GLU A 163 -4.64 -21.88 -2.62
CA GLU A 163 -5.84 -22.18 -3.43
C GLU A 163 -5.48 -22.73 -4.81
N ASN A 164 -4.46 -22.14 -5.44
CA ASN A 164 -3.87 -22.60 -6.69
C ASN A 164 -2.35 -22.47 -6.57
N GLU A 165 -1.66 -23.57 -6.25
CA GLU A 165 -0.21 -23.58 -5.99
C GLU A 165 0.63 -22.99 -7.14
N GLY A 166 0.16 -23.08 -8.40
CA GLY A 166 0.85 -22.52 -9.56
C GLY A 166 0.62 -21.02 -9.77
N ASP A 167 -0.33 -20.43 -9.04
CA ASP A 167 -0.78 -19.05 -9.23
C ASP A 167 -0.71 -18.21 -7.94
N ALA A 168 -0.60 -18.83 -6.76
CA ALA A 168 -0.52 -18.12 -5.49
C ALA A 168 0.74 -17.23 -5.41
N GLU A 169 0.55 -16.00 -4.93
CA GLU A 169 1.65 -15.03 -4.79
C GLU A 169 2.28 -15.13 -3.40
N ILE A 170 3.56 -15.47 -3.31
CA ILE A 170 4.33 -15.50 -2.05
C ILE A 170 5.39 -14.40 -2.12
N THR A 171 5.08 -13.26 -1.49
CA THR A 171 5.90 -12.06 -1.49
C THR A 171 6.79 -11.97 -0.25
N ILE A 172 8.01 -11.47 -0.43
CA ILE A 172 8.87 -11.02 0.67
C ILE A 172 9.37 -9.59 0.46
N GLU A 173 9.26 -8.75 1.48
CA GLU A 173 9.89 -7.44 1.51
C GLU A 173 11.40 -7.54 1.77
N MET A 174 12.17 -6.80 0.99
CA MET A 174 13.61 -6.76 1.08
C MET A 174 14.14 -5.34 0.96
N ASP A 175 15.19 -5.04 1.73
CA ASP A 175 15.97 -3.81 1.56
C ASP A 175 17.23 -4.09 0.73
N PRO A 176 17.61 -3.20 -0.21
CA PRO A 176 18.88 -3.35 -0.91
C PRO A 176 20.08 -3.49 0.03
N GLY A 177 20.96 -4.45 -0.28
CA GLY A 177 22.16 -4.72 0.51
C GLY A 177 21.90 -5.47 1.83
N THR A 178 20.75 -6.12 2.01
CA THR A 178 20.45 -6.99 3.15
C THR A 178 20.48 -8.49 2.83
N PHE A 179 20.66 -8.84 1.56
CA PHE A 179 20.68 -10.22 1.07
C PHE A 179 21.85 -10.44 0.10
N ASN A 180 22.09 -11.71 -0.24
CA ASN A 180 23.07 -12.16 -1.22
C ASN A 180 22.48 -13.31 -2.06
N LEU A 181 23.25 -13.83 -3.03
CA LEU A 181 22.82 -14.93 -3.91
C LEU A 181 22.32 -16.15 -3.12
N THR A 182 23.07 -16.62 -2.12
CA THR A 182 22.68 -17.78 -1.30
C THR A 182 21.36 -17.55 -0.56
N TYR A 183 21.11 -16.32 -0.10
CA TYR A 183 19.84 -15.97 0.52
C TYR A 183 18.69 -16.06 -0.48
N LEU A 184 18.87 -15.48 -1.68
CA LEU A 184 17.88 -15.52 -2.76
C LEU A 184 17.57 -16.94 -3.21
N GLU A 185 18.60 -17.77 -3.41
CA GLU A 185 18.43 -19.20 -3.75
C GLU A 185 17.61 -19.93 -2.69
N ALA A 186 17.88 -19.64 -1.41
CA ALA A 186 17.16 -20.26 -0.31
C ALA A 186 15.70 -19.83 -0.24
N ILE A 187 15.37 -18.54 -0.42
CA ILE A 187 13.97 -18.10 -0.41
C ILE A 187 13.21 -18.58 -1.66
N LYS A 188 13.86 -18.62 -2.84
CA LYS A 188 13.28 -19.21 -4.05
C LYS A 188 12.92 -20.68 -3.81
N ALA A 189 13.82 -21.44 -3.17
CA ALA A 189 13.57 -22.83 -2.79
C ALA A 189 12.48 -23.01 -1.70
N MET A 190 12.16 -21.97 -0.94
CA MET A 190 11.04 -21.95 0.02
C MET A 190 9.69 -21.61 -0.63
N GLY A 191 9.67 -21.29 -1.93
CA GLY A 191 8.45 -20.95 -2.67
C GLY A 191 8.18 -19.45 -2.82
N PHE A 192 9.05 -18.57 -2.31
CA PHE A 192 8.92 -17.13 -2.57
C PHE A 192 9.08 -16.88 -4.08
N ASN A 193 8.05 -16.28 -4.67
CA ASN A 193 7.96 -16.03 -6.11
C ASN A 193 7.71 -14.55 -6.44
N ARG A 194 7.72 -13.67 -5.44
CA ARG A 194 7.70 -12.22 -5.62
C ARG A 194 8.57 -11.51 -4.58
N ILE A 195 9.29 -10.47 -4.99
CA ILE A 195 10.11 -9.62 -4.10
C ILE A 195 9.56 -8.19 -4.10
N SER A 196 9.32 -7.61 -2.93
CA SER A 196 9.08 -6.15 -2.83
C SER A 196 10.34 -5.45 -2.33
N LEU A 197 10.97 -4.64 -3.20
CA LEU A 197 12.25 -4.01 -2.92
C LEU A 197 12.07 -2.53 -2.50
N GLY A 198 12.45 -2.21 -1.26
CA GLY A 198 12.36 -0.86 -0.71
C GLY A 198 13.40 0.11 -1.28
N VAL A 199 13.28 0.53 -2.54
CA VAL A 199 14.25 1.41 -3.22
C VAL A 199 14.21 2.82 -2.65
N GLN A 200 13.01 3.39 -2.52
CA GLN A 200 12.64 4.72 -2.07
C GLN A 200 13.15 5.88 -2.95
N SER A 201 14.42 5.86 -3.34
CA SER A 201 15.03 6.80 -4.28
C SER A 201 16.32 6.21 -4.88
N PHE A 202 16.73 6.74 -6.04
CA PHE A 202 18.06 6.48 -6.63
C PHE A 202 19.09 7.56 -6.26
N ASP A 203 18.71 8.56 -5.46
CA ASP A 203 19.58 9.62 -4.98
C ASP A 203 20.08 9.32 -3.56
N ASP A 204 21.40 9.22 -3.43
CA ASP A 204 22.08 8.85 -2.19
C ASP A 204 21.91 9.88 -1.05
N ASP A 205 21.78 11.16 -1.38
CA ASP A 205 21.56 12.24 -0.42
C ASP A 205 20.11 12.25 0.07
N ILE A 206 19.16 11.94 -0.81
CA ILE A 206 17.75 11.75 -0.45
C ILE A 206 17.58 10.50 0.44
N LEU A 207 18.22 9.39 0.08
CA LEU A 207 18.26 8.18 0.90
C LEU A 207 18.84 8.46 2.30
N ALA A 208 19.96 9.20 2.36
CA ALA A 208 20.56 9.61 3.62
C ALA A 208 19.63 10.50 4.46
N THR A 209 18.90 11.40 3.80
CA THR A 209 17.94 12.29 4.44
C THR A 209 16.81 11.51 5.09
N MET A 210 16.29 10.47 4.44
CA MET A 210 15.30 9.54 5.01
C MET A 210 15.84 8.60 6.09
N GLY A 211 17.16 8.53 6.26
CA GLY A 211 17.81 7.60 7.19
C GLY A 211 17.96 6.19 6.64
N ARG A 212 17.86 5.99 5.32
CA ARG A 212 18.12 4.70 4.67
C ARG A 212 19.60 4.34 4.76
N VAL A 213 19.89 3.05 4.94
CA VAL A 213 21.28 2.54 5.08
C VAL A 213 21.87 2.22 3.72
N HIS A 214 21.06 1.71 2.78
CA HIS A 214 21.48 1.38 1.43
C HIS A 214 21.67 2.64 0.57
N ARG A 215 22.35 2.47 -0.55
CA ARG A 215 22.62 3.49 -1.57
C ARG A 215 22.20 2.99 -2.94
N SER A 216 22.18 3.86 -3.94
CA SER A 216 21.81 3.54 -5.32
C SER A 216 22.57 2.34 -5.87
N ALA A 217 23.87 2.24 -5.60
CA ALA A 217 24.70 1.10 -6.00
C ALA A 217 24.23 -0.24 -5.39
N ASP A 218 23.65 -0.23 -4.19
CA ASP A 218 23.05 -1.44 -3.60
C ASP A 218 21.78 -1.85 -4.35
N VAL A 219 21.01 -0.90 -4.88
CA VAL A 219 19.79 -1.17 -5.66
C VAL A 219 20.15 -1.92 -6.94
N TYR A 220 21.11 -1.41 -7.71
CA TYR A 220 21.55 -2.06 -8.95
C TYR A 220 22.10 -3.46 -8.70
N ARG A 221 22.98 -3.62 -7.70
CA ARG A 221 23.47 -4.95 -7.29
C ARG A 221 22.36 -5.90 -6.86
N SER A 222 21.34 -5.39 -6.17
CA SER A 222 20.20 -6.20 -5.73
C SER A 222 19.43 -6.76 -6.92
N ILE A 223 19.22 -5.94 -7.95
CA ILE A 223 18.52 -6.33 -9.18
C ILE A 223 19.35 -7.32 -10.00
N GLU A 224 20.67 -7.12 -10.10
CA GLU A 224 21.58 -8.09 -10.72
C GLU A 224 21.47 -9.47 -10.06
N MET A 225 21.49 -9.52 -8.72
CA MET A 225 21.35 -10.77 -7.98
C MET A 225 19.96 -11.41 -8.14
N ILE A 226 18.90 -10.60 -8.18
CA ILE A 226 17.54 -11.09 -8.44
C ILE A 226 17.48 -11.72 -9.84
N GLN A 227 18.01 -11.04 -10.86
CA GLN A 227 18.09 -11.57 -12.22
C GLN A 227 18.88 -12.88 -12.28
N GLU A 228 20.02 -12.97 -11.59
CA GLU A 228 20.86 -14.17 -11.58
C GLU A 228 20.14 -15.40 -11.01
N VAL A 229 19.36 -15.22 -9.93
CA VAL A 229 18.68 -16.34 -9.25
C VAL A 229 17.30 -16.64 -9.86
N PHE A 230 16.53 -15.61 -10.21
CA PHE A 230 15.17 -15.78 -10.70
C PHE A 230 15.12 -15.94 -12.22
N GLY A 231 16.04 -15.32 -12.97
CA GLY A 231 16.02 -15.27 -14.43
C GLY A 231 15.35 -14.00 -14.95
N GLU A 232 15.62 -13.59 -16.19
CA GLU A 232 15.09 -12.33 -16.75
C GLU A 232 13.57 -12.35 -16.92
N GLU A 233 13.00 -13.47 -17.38
CA GLU A 233 11.57 -13.63 -17.64
C GLU A 233 10.77 -13.87 -16.34
N ASP A 234 11.34 -14.59 -15.37
CA ASP A 234 10.67 -14.98 -14.12
C ASP A 234 10.96 -14.01 -12.95
N SER A 235 11.69 -12.92 -13.18
CA SER A 235 11.99 -11.91 -12.14
C SER A 235 10.75 -11.08 -11.80
N ASN A 236 9.86 -11.65 -10.99
CA ASN A 236 8.72 -10.93 -10.44
C ASN A 236 9.13 -10.14 -9.20
N TYR A 237 9.39 -8.84 -9.39
CA TYR A 237 9.68 -7.95 -8.28
C TYR A 237 9.01 -6.58 -8.44
N SER A 238 8.72 -5.95 -7.31
CA SER A 238 8.32 -4.55 -7.21
C SER A 238 9.43 -3.67 -6.65
N ILE A 239 9.32 -2.38 -6.93
CA ILE A 239 10.07 -1.35 -6.23
C ILE A 239 9.11 -0.37 -5.55
N ASP A 240 9.43 0.01 -4.32
CA ASP A 240 8.73 1.06 -3.61
C ASP A 240 9.50 2.37 -3.75
N LEU A 241 8.82 3.46 -4.08
CA LEU A 241 9.38 4.81 -4.20
C LEU A 241 8.59 5.80 -3.33
N ILE A 242 9.26 6.84 -2.81
CA ILE A 242 8.61 7.84 -1.96
C ILE A 242 8.84 9.25 -2.52
N SER A 243 7.75 9.95 -2.86
CA SER A 243 7.74 11.38 -3.21
C SER A 243 7.55 12.26 -1.96
N GLY A 244 7.65 13.58 -2.13
CA GLY A 244 7.35 14.51 -1.02
C GLY A 244 8.35 14.49 0.12
N VAL A 245 9.49 13.80 -0.02
CA VAL A 245 10.50 13.68 1.04
C VAL A 245 11.39 14.93 1.14
N PRO A 246 11.96 15.23 2.33
CA PRO A 246 12.76 16.43 2.50
C PRO A 246 13.93 16.50 1.53
N GLY A 247 14.07 17.62 0.82
CA GLY A 247 15.13 17.87 -0.16
C GLY A 247 14.88 17.32 -1.56
N LEU A 248 13.81 16.54 -1.78
CA LEU A 248 13.48 16.03 -3.11
C LEU A 248 12.97 17.16 -4.02
N THR A 249 13.66 17.39 -5.13
CA THR A 249 13.24 18.37 -6.15
C THR A 249 12.39 17.71 -7.24
N LEU A 250 11.65 18.50 -8.02
CA LEU A 250 10.92 18.00 -9.19
C LEU A 250 11.84 17.30 -10.21
N ALA A 251 13.06 17.83 -10.39
CA ALA A 251 14.06 17.23 -11.25
C ALA A 251 14.55 15.89 -10.69
N GLY A 252 14.86 15.81 -9.39
CA GLY A 252 15.27 14.57 -8.73
C GLY A 252 14.17 13.51 -8.73
N TRP A 253 12.90 13.91 -8.61
CA TRP A 253 11.77 12.99 -8.77
C TRP A 253 11.66 12.45 -10.19
N THR A 254 11.79 13.32 -11.19
CA THR A 254 11.80 12.94 -12.60
C THR A 254 12.94 11.95 -12.91
N GLU A 255 14.13 12.20 -12.38
CA GLU A 255 15.29 11.31 -12.51
C GLU A 255 15.08 9.96 -11.80
N THR A 256 14.47 9.96 -10.62
CA THR A 256 14.10 8.74 -9.88
C THR A 256 13.20 7.84 -10.74
N LEU A 257 12.15 8.39 -11.35
CA LEU A 257 11.25 7.64 -12.23
C LEU A 257 11.94 7.21 -13.54
N TYR A 258 12.80 8.06 -14.10
CA TYR A 258 13.59 7.73 -15.28
C TYR A 258 14.51 6.53 -15.04
N ASN A 259 15.15 6.46 -13.88
CA ASN A 259 16.00 5.33 -13.50
C ASN A 259 15.16 4.06 -13.23
N ALA A 260 14.02 4.20 -12.53
CA ALA A 260 13.11 3.10 -12.23
C ALA A 260 12.67 2.31 -13.47
N VAL A 261 12.22 2.99 -14.52
CA VAL A 261 11.72 2.34 -15.75
C VAL A 261 12.83 1.77 -16.64
N ARG A 262 14.09 2.09 -16.34
CA ARG A 262 15.31 1.65 -17.05
C ARG A 262 16.06 0.54 -16.34
N LEU A 263 15.57 0.09 -15.19
CA LEU A 263 16.07 -1.11 -14.57
C LEU A 263 15.90 -2.30 -15.52
N HIS A 264 16.89 -3.20 -15.48
CA HIS A 264 16.89 -4.45 -16.23
C HIS A 264 17.32 -5.59 -15.29
N PRO A 265 16.50 -6.66 -15.11
CA PRO A 265 15.13 -6.82 -15.60
C PRO A 265 14.22 -5.66 -15.17
N ARG A 266 13.11 -5.45 -15.87
CA ARG A 266 12.18 -4.36 -15.55
C ARG A 266 11.36 -4.75 -14.32
N PRO A 267 11.08 -3.84 -13.37
CA PRO A 267 10.14 -4.14 -12.30
C PRO A 267 8.74 -4.36 -12.89
N LEU A 268 8.10 -5.46 -12.53
CA LEU A 268 6.73 -5.75 -12.98
C LEU A 268 5.70 -4.89 -12.24
N HIS A 269 6.11 -4.28 -11.13
CA HIS A 269 5.25 -3.46 -10.30
C HIS A 269 6.03 -2.31 -9.65
N ILE A 270 5.42 -1.13 -9.54
CA ILE A 270 5.99 0.05 -8.91
C ILE A 270 4.95 0.63 -7.94
N SER A 271 5.30 0.71 -6.66
CA SER A 271 4.52 1.42 -5.65
C SER A 271 5.08 2.84 -5.48
N LEU A 272 4.23 3.85 -5.54
CA LEU A 272 4.55 5.26 -5.33
C LEU A 272 3.79 5.77 -4.10
N TYR A 273 4.52 6.09 -3.05
CA TYR A 273 3.97 6.68 -1.84
C TYR A 273 4.29 8.16 -1.78
N ASP A 274 3.34 8.98 -1.34
CA ASP A 274 3.65 10.33 -0.88
C ASP A 274 3.99 10.31 0.61
N LEU A 275 5.02 11.07 1.01
CA LEU A 275 5.44 11.09 2.41
C LEU A 275 4.31 11.59 3.32
N GLN A 276 3.81 10.69 4.17
CA GLN A 276 2.96 11.07 5.29
C GLN A 276 3.80 11.35 6.53
N VAL A 277 3.64 12.55 7.10
CA VAL A 277 4.37 12.97 8.30
C VAL A 277 3.61 12.52 9.54
N GLU A 278 4.00 11.36 10.07
CA GLU A 278 3.41 10.82 11.29
C GLU A 278 4.02 11.42 12.56
N GLN A 279 3.17 11.90 13.47
CA GLN A 279 3.57 12.57 14.71
C GLN A 279 4.52 11.73 15.60
N GLY A 280 4.40 10.40 15.57
CA GLY A 280 5.26 9.48 16.32
C GLY A 280 6.69 9.35 15.80
N THR A 281 6.97 9.87 14.60
CA THR A 281 8.22 9.63 13.88
C THR A 281 9.24 10.74 14.10
N TYR A 282 10.48 10.53 13.62
CA TYR A 282 11.49 11.58 13.65
C TYR A 282 11.11 12.76 12.75
N PHE A 283 10.54 12.49 11.57
CA PHE A 283 9.97 13.53 10.72
C PHE A 283 8.76 14.21 11.36
N GLY A 284 7.90 13.50 12.08
CA GLY A 284 6.84 14.11 12.90
C GLY A 284 7.38 15.15 13.89
N LYS A 285 8.47 14.84 14.59
CA LYS A 285 9.10 15.80 15.51
C LYS A 285 9.69 17.04 14.84
N ILE A 286 10.06 16.95 13.55
CA ILE A 286 10.68 18.07 12.82
C ILE A 286 9.64 18.88 12.05
N TYR A 287 8.66 18.21 11.44
CA TYR A 287 7.72 18.80 10.47
C TYR A 287 6.25 18.73 10.93
N GLY A 288 5.94 18.13 12.07
CA GLY A 288 4.57 17.86 12.53
C GLY A 288 3.78 19.05 13.07
N ASP A 289 4.45 20.16 13.44
CA ASP A 289 3.83 21.39 13.98
C ASP A 289 3.52 22.44 12.90
N GLY A 290 3.05 21.95 11.76
CA GLY A 290 2.70 22.78 10.61
C GLY A 290 3.73 22.60 9.51
N ARG A 291 3.24 22.16 8.35
CA ARG A 291 3.83 22.44 7.05
C ARG A 291 4.34 23.87 7.08
N LYS A 292 5.64 24.07 7.32
CA LYS A 292 6.33 25.31 6.99
C LYS A 292 6.49 25.33 5.47
N GLU A 293 5.35 25.36 4.79
CA GLU A 293 5.22 25.74 3.39
C GLU A 293 5.55 27.23 3.39
N ASP A 294 6.84 27.57 3.25
CA ASP A 294 7.21 28.93 2.91
C ASP A 294 7.55 28.97 1.43
N SER A 295 6.54 29.38 0.66
CA SER A 295 6.68 29.81 -0.72
C SER A 295 7.75 30.90 -0.77
N SER A 296 8.73 30.73 -1.66
CA SER A 296 9.68 31.75 -2.17
C SER A 296 11.07 31.92 -1.56
N THR A 297 11.47 31.28 -0.45
CA THR A 297 12.90 31.31 -0.04
C THR A 297 13.42 29.97 0.49
N ALA A 298 14.36 29.38 -0.24
CA ALA A 298 15.06 28.12 0.08
C ALA A 298 16.03 28.24 1.27
N ALA A 299 15.61 28.75 2.44
CA ALA A 299 16.45 28.89 3.63
C ALA A 299 16.24 27.72 4.62
N PRO A 300 17.19 26.80 4.84
CA PRO A 300 16.98 25.50 5.53
C PRO A 300 16.19 25.57 6.85
N VAL A 301 15.43 24.51 7.18
CA VAL A 301 14.72 24.40 8.46
C VAL A 301 15.75 24.30 9.58
N VAL A 302 15.93 25.38 10.33
CA VAL A 302 16.83 25.42 11.49
C VAL A 302 16.09 24.91 12.71
N VAL A 303 16.49 23.75 13.23
CA VAL A 303 16.03 23.27 14.53
C VAL A 303 17.12 23.57 15.57
N ALA A 304 16.80 24.42 16.54
CA ALA A 304 17.70 24.74 17.64
C ALA A 304 17.85 23.50 18.55
N SER A 305 19.06 22.94 18.62
CA SER A 305 19.35 21.85 19.57
C SER A 305 19.47 22.40 20.99
N SER A 306 18.53 22.03 21.86
CA SER A 306 18.50 22.46 23.26
C SER A 306 19.66 21.94 24.12
N LYS A 307 20.49 21.02 23.60
CA LYS A 307 21.55 20.35 24.38
C LYS A 307 22.99 20.63 23.94
N SER A 308 23.21 21.23 22.76
CA SER A 308 24.56 21.35 22.17
C SER A 308 24.95 22.76 21.71
N GLY A 309 24.02 23.74 21.69
CA GLY A 309 24.29 25.07 21.15
C GLY A 309 24.51 25.13 19.63
N ASN A 310 24.61 23.98 18.94
CA ASN A 310 24.69 23.90 17.49
C ASN A 310 23.30 23.70 16.89
N ALA A 311 22.92 24.62 15.99
CA ALA A 311 21.75 24.49 15.15
C ALA A 311 21.94 23.34 14.14
N THR A 312 20.95 22.44 14.03
CA THR A 312 20.92 21.44 12.95
C THR A 312 19.98 21.92 11.86
N THR A 313 20.47 21.99 10.63
CA THR A 313 19.70 22.34 9.44
C THR A 313 19.12 21.09 8.80
N HIS A 314 17.82 21.14 8.50
CA HIS A 314 17.11 20.08 7.77
C HIS A 314 16.60 20.63 6.43
N PRO A 315 16.60 19.81 5.35
CA PRO A 315 15.98 20.19 4.10
C PRO A 315 14.47 20.44 4.26
N PHE A 316 13.88 21.23 3.37
CA PHE A 316 12.43 21.43 3.35
C PHE A 316 11.69 20.25 2.74
N LEU A 317 10.45 20.09 3.17
CA LEU A 317 9.46 19.33 2.42
C LEU A 317 9.09 20.07 1.12
N PRO A 318 8.85 19.36 0.01
CA PRO A 318 8.25 19.94 -1.17
C PRO A 318 6.90 20.61 -0.85
N SER A 319 6.54 21.64 -1.61
CA SER A 319 5.23 22.29 -1.45
C SER A 319 4.09 21.36 -1.88
N SER A 320 2.86 21.65 -1.47
CA SER A 320 1.68 20.92 -1.95
C SER A 320 1.53 20.97 -3.48
N GLU A 321 1.87 22.10 -4.11
CA GLU A 321 1.91 22.24 -5.57
C GLU A 321 2.98 21.33 -6.21
N ASP A 322 4.17 21.25 -5.60
CA ASP A 322 5.22 20.34 -6.06
C ASP A 322 4.81 18.86 -5.91
N CYS A 323 4.22 18.48 -4.77
CA CYS A 323 3.71 17.11 -4.56
C CYS A 323 2.63 16.76 -5.61
N ALA A 324 1.70 17.68 -5.88
CA ALA A 324 0.68 17.49 -6.92
C ALA A 324 1.30 17.36 -8.32
N PHE A 325 2.35 18.13 -8.62
CA PHE A 325 3.12 17.97 -9.86
C PHE A 325 3.81 16.61 -9.91
N MET A 326 4.50 16.20 -8.85
CA MET A 326 5.19 14.91 -8.76
C MET A 326 4.23 13.75 -9.04
N TYR A 327 3.03 13.79 -8.45
CA TYR A 327 1.99 12.78 -8.65
C TYR A 327 1.52 12.73 -10.12
N ARG A 328 1.14 13.88 -10.69
CA ARG A 328 0.67 13.98 -12.09
C ARG A 328 1.75 13.54 -13.08
N TYR A 329 2.99 13.96 -12.85
CA TYR A 329 4.13 13.58 -13.67
C TYR A 329 4.34 12.06 -13.60
N ALA A 330 4.33 11.48 -12.40
CA ALA A 330 4.52 10.05 -12.23
C ALA A 330 3.45 9.22 -12.95
N SER A 331 2.17 9.56 -12.76
CA SER A 331 1.06 8.89 -13.44
C SER A 331 1.22 8.92 -14.97
N GLY A 332 1.39 10.11 -15.54
CA GLY A 332 1.53 10.27 -16.99
C GLY A 332 2.78 9.58 -17.53
N TYR A 333 3.91 9.69 -16.83
CA TYR A 333 5.18 9.11 -17.25
C TYR A 333 5.13 7.58 -17.20
N LEU A 334 4.72 6.98 -16.07
CA LEU A 334 4.64 5.52 -15.93
C LEU A 334 3.63 4.90 -16.91
N ARG A 335 2.47 5.53 -17.13
CA ARG A 335 1.52 5.10 -18.16
C ARG A 335 2.11 5.13 -19.56
N SER A 336 2.91 6.14 -19.89
CA SER A 336 3.65 6.19 -21.16
C SER A 336 4.69 5.07 -21.31
N LYS A 337 5.03 4.39 -20.21
CA LYS A 337 5.95 3.25 -20.14
C LYS A 337 5.24 1.91 -19.92
N ARG A 338 3.94 1.84 -20.26
CA ARG A 338 3.09 0.65 -20.15
C ARG A 338 2.86 0.16 -18.73
N TYR A 339 2.93 1.05 -17.75
CA TYR A 339 2.44 0.72 -16.42
C TYR A 339 1.00 1.19 -16.25
N GLN A 340 0.11 0.26 -15.95
CA GLN A 340 -1.27 0.54 -15.58
C GLN A 340 -1.35 1.01 -14.13
N HIS A 341 -1.89 2.21 -13.92
CA HIS A 341 -2.24 2.73 -12.59
C HIS A 341 -3.55 2.09 -12.14
N TYR A 342 -3.48 1.03 -11.32
CA TYR A 342 -4.66 0.21 -11.00
C TYR A 342 -5.26 0.50 -9.62
N GLU A 343 -4.48 1.09 -8.72
CA GLU A 343 -4.93 1.63 -7.43
C GLU A 343 -4.07 2.83 -7.04
N ILE A 344 -4.55 3.60 -6.06
CA ILE A 344 -4.08 4.93 -5.64
C ILE A 344 -2.56 5.14 -5.56
N SER A 345 -1.81 4.08 -5.26
CA SER A 345 -0.37 4.09 -5.04
C SER A 345 0.38 3.09 -5.92
N SER A 346 -0.28 2.23 -6.70
CA SER A 346 0.42 1.17 -7.44
C SER A 346 0.20 1.14 -8.94
N TYR A 347 1.29 0.77 -9.59
CA TYR A 347 1.42 0.69 -11.03
C TYR A 347 1.91 -0.71 -11.41
N ALA A 348 1.18 -1.39 -12.30
CA ALA A 348 1.52 -2.72 -12.79
C ALA A 348 2.00 -2.63 -14.23
N TYR A 349 3.15 -3.20 -14.56
CA TYR A 349 3.61 -3.32 -15.93
C TYR A 349 2.61 -4.17 -16.74
N VAL A 350 2.35 -3.76 -17.98
CA VAL A 350 1.52 -4.47 -18.94
C VAL A 350 2.41 -5.07 -20.01
N ASP A 351 2.46 -6.40 -20.06
CA ASP A 351 3.29 -7.15 -21.00
C ASP A 351 2.77 -7.06 -22.45
N ASP A 352 3.47 -7.75 -23.36
CA ASP A 352 3.15 -7.78 -24.79
C ASP A 352 1.85 -8.50 -25.13
N ASP A 353 1.37 -9.38 -24.25
CA ASP A 353 0.08 -10.05 -24.37
C ASP A 353 -1.08 -9.23 -23.75
N GLY A 354 -0.75 -8.09 -23.13
CA GLY A 354 -1.72 -7.19 -22.50
C GLY A 354 -2.08 -7.57 -21.06
N LEU A 355 -1.35 -8.50 -20.45
CA LEU A 355 -1.55 -8.88 -19.06
C LEU A 355 -0.89 -7.84 -18.14
N ALA A 356 -1.66 -7.31 -17.19
CA ALA A 356 -1.15 -6.42 -16.15
C ALA A 356 -0.67 -7.22 -14.93
N HIS A 357 0.60 -7.07 -14.56
CA HIS A 357 1.21 -7.76 -13.42
C HIS A 357 0.88 -7.08 -12.08
N ARG A 358 -0.41 -7.03 -11.74
CA ARG A 358 -0.90 -6.45 -10.48
C ARG A 358 -0.56 -7.35 -9.31
N SER A 359 -0.19 -6.75 -8.17
CA SER A 359 0.03 -7.48 -6.92
C SER A 359 -1.27 -8.19 -6.51
N LYS A 360 -1.22 -9.51 -6.36
CA LYS A 360 -2.39 -10.28 -5.90
C LYS A 360 -2.67 -9.98 -4.44
N HIS A 361 -1.63 -9.84 -3.63
CA HIS A 361 -1.78 -9.48 -2.23
C HIS A 361 -2.47 -8.11 -2.06
N ASN A 362 -2.08 -7.11 -2.85
CA ASN A 362 -2.71 -5.78 -2.76
C ASN A 362 -4.19 -5.85 -3.13
N GLN A 363 -4.54 -6.59 -4.19
CA GLN A 363 -5.91 -6.66 -4.70
C GLN A 363 -6.91 -7.17 -3.65
N ILE A 364 -6.50 -8.10 -2.79
CA ILE A 364 -7.35 -8.63 -1.71
C ILE A 364 -7.86 -7.51 -0.78
N TYR A 365 -7.02 -6.52 -0.45
CA TYR A 365 -7.43 -5.39 0.39
C TYR A 365 -8.43 -4.45 -0.30
N TRP A 366 -8.51 -4.48 -1.62
CA TRP A 366 -9.36 -3.59 -2.43
C TRP A 366 -10.61 -4.28 -2.96
N GLU A 367 -10.77 -5.58 -2.72
CA GLU A 367 -11.94 -6.35 -3.07
C GLU A 367 -13.05 -6.16 -2.03
N VAL A 368 -14.29 -6.03 -2.51
CA VAL A 368 -15.45 -6.09 -1.61
C VAL A 368 -15.52 -7.49 -1.01
N GLY A 369 -15.47 -7.57 0.32
CA GLY A 369 -15.44 -8.83 1.08
C GLY A 369 -14.08 -9.52 1.12
N GLY A 370 -13.00 -8.88 0.66
CA GLY A 370 -11.65 -9.43 0.78
C GLY A 370 -11.24 -9.62 2.24
N GLN A 371 -10.72 -10.81 2.56
CA GLN A 371 -10.35 -11.18 3.93
C GLN A 371 -8.85 -11.41 4.06
N TRP A 372 -8.28 -11.11 5.22
CA TRP A 372 -6.87 -11.38 5.48
C TRP A 372 -6.58 -11.76 6.93
N TYR A 373 -5.80 -12.83 7.05
CA TYR A 373 -5.10 -13.16 8.27
C TYR A 373 -3.81 -12.35 8.34
N ALA A 374 -3.40 -12.00 9.54
CA ALA A 374 -2.18 -11.25 9.78
C ALA A 374 -1.57 -11.81 11.05
N ILE A 375 -0.29 -12.18 11.03
CA ILE A 375 0.37 -12.91 12.11
C ILE A 375 1.64 -12.17 12.47
N GLY A 376 2.00 -12.17 13.75
CA GLY A 376 3.18 -11.48 14.24
C GLY A 376 2.89 -10.09 14.82
N LEU A 377 3.87 -9.61 15.57
CA LEU A 377 3.87 -8.31 16.24
C LEU A 377 3.29 -7.16 15.40
N GLY A 378 2.35 -6.41 15.98
CA GLY A 378 1.77 -5.21 15.39
C GLY A 378 0.91 -5.41 14.15
N SER A 379 0.71 -6.65 13.70
CA SER A 379 -0.14 -6.97 12.56
C SER A 379 -1.63 -6.86 12.89
N THR A 380 -2.49 -6.69 11.89
CA THR A 380 -3.95 -6.58 12.08
C THR A 380 -4.69 -7.42 11.05
N SER A 381 -5.51 -8.36 11.51
CA SER A 381 -6.38 -9.17 10.64
C SER A 381 -7.69 -8.46 10.37
N ASN A 382 -8.34 -8.85 9.26
CA ASN A 382 -9.75 -8.58 8.99
C ASN A 382 -10.36 -9.86 8.43
N VAL A 383 -11.13 -10.56 9.26
CA VAL A 383 -11.73 -11.85 8.94
C VAL A 383 -13.17 -11.81 9.41
N ASP A 384 -14.11 -12.17 8.52
CA ASP A 384 -15.55 -12.19 8.79
C ASP A 384 -16.08 -10.92 9.49
N GLY A 385 -15.59 -9.74 9.06
CA GLY A 385 -15.96 -8.44 9.61
C GLY A 385 -15.30 -8.07 10.94
N VAL A 386 -14.45 -8.95 11.49
CA VAL A 386 -13.70 -8.70 12.73
C VAL A 386 -12.30 -8.21 12.42
N ARG A 387 -12.01 -6.97 12.84
CA ARG A 387 -10.65 -6.42 12.85
C ARG A 387 -9.96 -6.70 14.17
N PHE A 388 -8.81 -7.37 14.11
CA PHE A 388 -8.07 -7.76 15.32
C PHE A 388 -6.58 -7.43 15.23
N ALA A 389 -6.12 -6.53 16.10
CA ALA A 389 -4.74 -6.05 16.13
C ALA A 389 -3.88 -6.78 17.18
N ARG A 390 -2.62 -7.07 16.82
CA ARG A 390 -1.63 -7.63 17.73
C ARG A 390 -0.89 -6.52 18.49
N PRO A 391 -0.36 -6.80 19.69
CA PRO A 391 0.50 -5.85 20.39
C PRO A 391 1.69 -5.40 19.52
N ARG A 392 1.96 -4.08 19.52
CA ARG A 392 3.02 -3.47 18.70
C ARG A 392 4.42 -3.56 19.32
N ALA A 393 4.54 -3.86 20.61
CA ALA A 393 5.82 -3.99 21.30
C ALA A 393 6.22 -5.46 21.44
N LEU A 394 7.52 -5.75 21.27
CA LEU A 394 8.02 -7.13 21.18
C LEU A 394 7.75 -7.93 22.46
N SER A 395 7.99 -7.33 23.62
CA SER A 395 7.71 -7.94 24.92
C SER A 395 6.24 -8.31 25.08
N ASP A 396 5.37 -7.43 24.60
CA ASP A 396 3.92 -7.52 24.81
C ASP A 396 3.35 -8.58 23.88
N TYR A 397 3.81 -8.64 22.63
CA TYR A 397 3.43 -9.69 21.68
C TYR A 397 3.87 -11.08 22.15
N ILE A 398 5.11 -11.22 22.64
CA ILE A 398 5.61 -12.50 23.17
C ILE A 398 4.79 -12.93 24.39
N SER A 399 4.49 -12.00 25.30
CA SER A 399 3.71 -12.29 26.51
C SER A 399 2.27 -12.67 26.15
N TRP A 400 1.64 -11.91 25.27
CA TRP A 400 0.30 -12.15 24.74
C TRP A 400 0.18 -13.53 24.09
N THR A 401 1.13 -13.92 23.23
CA THR A 401 1.09 -15.22 22.56
C THR A 401 1.21 -16.38 23.56
N ARG A 402 2.10 -16.25 24.55
CA ARG A 402 2.23 -17.24 25.62
C ARG A 402 0.95 -17.37 26.44
N GLU A 403 0.37 -16.24 26.85
CA GLU A 403 -0.86 -16.21 27.64
C GLU A 403 -2.04 -16.80 26.88
N LEU A 404 -2.17 -16.51 25.57
CA LEU A 404 -3.14 -17.16 24.70
C LEU A 404 -2.92 -18.68 24.71
N LYS A 405 -1.73 -19.15 24.37
CA LYS A 405 -1.44 -20.60 24.34
C LYS A 405 -1.77 -21.30 25.66
N GLU A 406 -1.47 -20.67 26.80
CA GLU A 406 -1.82 -21.18 28.11
C GLU A 406 -3.33 -21.21 28.38
N ALA A 407 -4.09 -20.23 27.88
CA ALA A 407 -5.54 -20.18 28.00
C ALA A 407 -6.21 -21.30 27.19
N TYR A 408 -5.84 -21.46 25.91
CA TYR A 408 -6.41 -22.51 25.04
C TYR A 408 -5.97 -23.92 25.43
N GLY A 409 -4.78 -24.06 26.02
CA GLY A 409 -4.36 -25.33 26.61
C GLY A 409 -5.20 -25.77 27.81
N LYS A 410 -5.95 -24.85 28.45
CA LYS A 410 -6.81 -25.13 29.62
C LYS A 410 -8.28 -25.25 29.25
N ASP A 411 -8.76 -24.48 28.27
CA ASP A 411 -10.12 -24.54 27.76
C ASP A 411 -10.13 -24.54 26.24
N VAL A 412 -10.36 -25.71 25.66
CA VAL A 412 -10.45 -25.91 24.21
C VAL A 412 -11.69 -25.27 23.58
N ASN A 413 -12.65 -24.81 24.40
CA ASN A 413 -13.85 -24.11 23.93
C ASN A 413 -13.75 -22.58 24.08
N ALA A 414 -12.64 -22.06 24.61
CA ALA A 414 -12.40 -20.62 24.53
C ALA A 414 -12.40 -20.21 23.05
N GLU A 415 -12.96 -19.05 22.74
CA GLU A 415 -12.99 -18.52 21.38
C GLU A 415 -11.80 -17.57 21.18
N PRO A 416 -10.91 -17.79 20.18
CA PRO A 416 -9.77 -16.93 19.95
C PRO A 416 -10.17 -15.50 19.61
N PRO A 417 -9.32 -14.50 19.91
CA PRO A 417 -9.66 -13.09 19.68
C PRO A 417 -10.08 -12.76 18.24
N TRP A 418 -9.59 -13.52 17.25
CA TRP A 418 -9.97 -13.36 15.84
C TRP A 418 -11.29 -14.04 15.44
N LEU A 419 -11.91 -14.81 16.33
CA LEU A 419 -13.26 -15.39 16.16
C LEU A 419 -14.30 -14.75 17.09
N GLN A 420 -13.87 -14.03 18.13
CA GLN A 420 -14.79 -13.39 19.08
C GLN A 420 -15.68 -12.38 18.37
N SER A 421 -16.92 -12.77 18.08
CA SER A 421 -17.98 -11.81 17.76
C SER A 421 -18.18 -10.92 18.98
N SER A 422 -17.91 -9.63 18.81
CA SER A 422 -17.93 -8.58 19.83
C SER A 422 -18.96 -8.79 20.94
N ASN A 423 -18.54 -9.32 22.08
CA ASN A 423 -19.29 -9.22 23.33
C ASN A 423 -18.31 -9.00 24.48
N GLY A 424 -17.85 -7.75 24.58
CA GLY A 424 -17.32 -7.21 25.82
C GLY A 424 -15.83 -6.88 25.80
N ASN A 425 -15.56 -5.58 25.98
CA ASN A 425 -14.31 -4.96 26.42
C ASN A 425 -13.28 -4.60 25.34
N GLY A 426 -13.53 -3.47 24.67
CA GLY A 426 -12.51 -2.42 24.63
C GLY A 426 -11.69 -2.20 23.36
N GLU A 427 -12.01 -2.87 22.24
CA GLU A 427 -11.56 -2.43 20.91
C GLU A 427 -12.76 -2.41 19.95
N GLU A 428 -12.81 -1.36 19.12
CA GLU A 428 -14.01 -0.92 18.40
C GLU A 428 -14.54 -1.97 17.43
N ASN A 429 -15.85 -2.20 17.55
CA ASN A 429 -16.65 -3.06 16.70
C ASN A 429 -16.94 -2.31 15.38
N VAL A 430 -16.60 -2.90 14.23
CA VAL A 430 -16.76 -2.29 12.89
C VAL A 430 -17.83 -3.07 12.07
N GLY A 431 -18.51 -4.05 12.68
CA GLY A 431 -19.48 -4.90 11.99
C GLY A 431 -20.91 -4.35 12.06
N GLY A 432 -21.32 -3.55 11.08
CA GLY A 432 -22.74 -3.21 10.86
C GLY A 432 -22.98 -1.97 10.00
N GLU A 433 -22.43 -0.83 10.38
CA GLU A 433 -22.58 0.48 9.69
C GLU A 433 -21.29 0.88 8.93
N ASP A 434 -20.12 0.42 9.37
CA ASP A 434 -18.80 0.75 8.77
C ASP A 434 -18.51 0.03 7.43
N ASP A 435 -19.42 -0.79 6.90
CA ASP A 435 -19.21 -1.61 5.69
C ASP A 435 -19.25 -0.77 4.40
N ILE A 436 -20.24 0.12 4.25
CA ILE A 436 -20.36 0.91 3.02
C ILE A 436 -19.26 1.96 2.89
N SER A 437 -18.86 2.58 4.01
CA SER A 437 -17.79 3.57 4.04
C SER A 437 -16.45 2.96 3.64
N ASP A 438 -16.12 1.78 4.16
CA ASP A 438 -14.92 1.05 3.77
C ASP A 438 -14.97 0.62 2.30
N ILE A 439 -16.13 0.18 1.80
CA ILE A 439 -16.32 -0.15 0.39
C ILE A 439 -16.10 1.08 -0.50
N ILE A 440 -16.68 2.23 -0.18
CA ILE A 440 -16.49 3.48 -0.94
C ILE A 440 -15.02 3.88 -0.93
N MET A 441 -14.38 3.86 0.25
CA MET A 441 -12.98 4.23 0.44
C MET A 441 -12.04 3.32 -0.36
N THR A 442 -12.28 2.01 -0.34
CA THR A 442 -11.43 1.04 -1.03
C THR A 442 -11.69 1.07 -2.53
N ARG A 443 -12.96 0.98 -2.96
CA ARG A 443 -13.32 0.82 -4.37
C ARG A 443 -13.05 2.07 -5.21
N LEU A 444 -13.34 3.28 -4.72
CA LEU A 444 -13.07 4.50 -5.48
C LEU A 444 -11.56 4.79 -5.63
N ARG A 445 -10.71 4.20 -4.79
CA ARG A 445 -9.24 4.27 -4.91
C ARG A 445 -8.64 3.22 -5.85
N THR A 446 -9.48 2.51 -6.59
CA THR A 446 -9.07 1.59 -7.67
C THR A 446 -9.52 2.08 -9.04
N SER A 447 -8.87 1.58 -10.10
CA SER A 447 -9.21 1.92 -11.49
C SER A 447 -10.58 1.38 -11.94
N GLU A 448 -11.06 0.34 -11.26
CA GLU A 448 -12.34 -0.33 -11.48
C GLU A 448 -13.51 0.49 -10.96
N GLY A 449 -13.30 1.27 -9.89
CA GLY A 449 -14.33 2.11 -9.27
C GLY A 449 -15.35 1.34 -8.43
N LEU A 450 -16.43 2.04 -8.11
CA LEU A 450 -17.53 1.60 -7.25
C LEU A 450 -18.73 1.18 -8.10
N ASP A 451 -19.16 -0.08 -7.94
CA ASP A 451 -20.31 -0.67 -8.63
C ASP A 451 -21.61 -0.26 -7.92
N LEU A 452 -22.40 0.61 -8.56
CA LEU A 452 -23.63 1.13 -7.96
C LEU A 452 -24.79 0.16 -8.07
N ASP A 453 -24.74 -0.80 -9.02
CA ASP A 453 -25.74 -1.87 -9.08
C ASP A 453 -25.58 -2.78 -7.86
N TRP A 454 -24.34 -3.14 -7.51
CA TRP A 454 -24.06 -3.91 -6.29
C TRP A 454 -24.51 -3.17 -5.02
N ILE A 455 -24.28 -1.86 -4.94
CA ILE A 455 -24.75 -1.03 -3.80
C ILE A 455 -26.27 -1.04 -3.70
N ALA A 456 -26.97 -0.89 -4.84
CA ALA A 456 -28.44 -0.91 -4.88
C ALA A 456 -29.02 -2.26 -4.40
N GLU A 457 -28.31 -3.37 -4.64
CA GLU A 457 -28.72 -4.72 -4.24
C GLU A 457 -28.50 -4.99 -2.74
N HIS A 458 -27.47 -4.40 -2.12
CA HIS A 458 -27.05 -4.75 -0.75
C HIS A 458 -27.47 -3.73 0.32
N TYR A 459 -27.66 -2.47 -0.06
CA TYR A 459 -28.15 -1.41 0.83
C TYR A 459 -29.56 -1.01 0.38
N ASP A 460 -29.70 0.10 -0.34
CA ASP A 460 -30.94 0.51 -1.02
C ASP A 460 -30.67 1.63 -2.05
N THR A 461 -31.74 2.14 -2.67
CA THR A 461 -31.65 3.23 -3.65
C THR A 461 -31.26 4.58 -3.05
N SER A 462 -31.59 4.87 -1.78
CA SER A 462 -31.20 6.13 -1.13
C SER A 462 -29.69 6.25 -0.96
N HIS A 463 -28.99 5.16 -0.65
CA HIS A 463 -27.52 5.15 -0.60
C HIS A 463 -26.90 5.47 -1.96
N VAL A 464 -27.47 4.93 -3.05
CA VAL A 464 -27.03 5.22 -4.42
C VAL A 464 -27.23 6.70 -4.76
N GLU A 465 -28.37 7.28 -4.37
CA GLU A 465 -28.65 8.70 -4.59
C GLU A 465 -27.67 9.60 -3.82
N ALA A 466 -27.39 9.30 -2.54
CA ALA A 466 -26.41 10.05 -1.74
C ALA A 466 -24.98 9.93 -2.30
N ILE A 467 -24.56 8.73 -2.70
CA ILE A 467 -23.25 8.52 -3.34
C ILE A 467 -23.14 9.35 -4.63
N LEU A 468 -24.19 9.35 -5.46
CA LEU A 468 -24.20 10.14 -6.68
C LEU A 468 -24.21 11.65 -6.40
N GLY A 469 -24.95 12.10 -5.37
CA GLY A 469 -24.95 13.49 -4.93
C GLY A 469 -23.56 13.97 -4.51
N GLY A 470 -22.87 13.20 -3.64
CA GLY A 470 -21.52 13.54 -3.21
C GLY A 470 -20.46 13.45 -4.31
N PHE A 471 -20.71 12.60 -5.32
CA PHE A 471 -19.84 12.44 -6.48
C PHE A 471 -20.12 13.45 -7.62
N GLU A 472 -21.21 14.23 -7.56
CA GLU A 472 -21.62 15.14 -8.63
C GLU A 472 -20.52 16.15 -8.97
N LEU A 473 -19.88 16.75 -7.96
CA LEU A 473 -18.77 17.68 -8.16
C LEU A 473 -17.58 17.03 -8.89
N ALA A 474 -17.34 15.74 -8.67
CA ALA A 474 -16.29 15.02 -9.39
C ALA A 474 -16.64 14.85 -10.88
N LEU A 475 -17.91 14.67 -11.22
CA LEU A 475 -18.38 14.62 -12.61
C LEU A 475 -18.25 16.00 -13.27
N ASP A 476 -18.69 17.06 -12.58
CA ASP A 476 -18.67 18.44 -13.09
C ASP A 476 -17.25 18.95 -13.37
N LEU A 477 -16.29 18.53 -12.54
CA LEU A 477 -14.88 18.92 -12.66
C LEU A 477 -14.04 17.97 -13.53
N ASP A 478 -14.65 16.98 -14.19
CA ASP A 478 -13.96 15.94 -14.97
C ASP A 478 -12.93 15.15 -14.14
N LEU A 479 -13.19 14.99 -12.84
CA LEU A 479 -12.40 14.20 -11.90
C LEU A 479 -12.90 12.76 -11.78
N GLY A 480 -14.13 12.49 -12.20
CA GLY A 480 -14.75 11.17 -12.22
C GLY A 480 -15.57 10.94 -13.49
N GLU A 481 -16.06 9.72 -13.64
CA GLU A 481 -17.02 9.37 -14.69
C GLU A 481 -17.98 8.28 -14.24
N ARG A 482 -19.12 8.22 -14.94
CA ARG A 482 -20.10 7.13 -14.83
C ARG A 482 -19.99 6.23 -16.05
N VAL A 483 -19.91 4.92 -15.83
CA VAL A 483 -19.74 3.91 -16.88
C VAL A 483 -20.90 2.91 -16.81
N GLY A 484 -21.41 2.48 -17.97
CA GLY A 484 -22.41 1.41 -18.06
C GLY A 484 -23.82 1.78 -17.62
N ASN A 485 -24.14 3.06 -17.44
CA ASN A 485 -25.48 3.52 -17.09
C ASN A 485 -26.47 3.30 -18.26
N SER A 486 -27.59 2.65 -17.98
CA SER A 486 -28.66 2.37 -18.96
C SER A 486 -30.04 2.45 -18.30
N THR A 487 -31.10 2.14 -19.05
CA THR A 487 -32.46 2.05 -18.48
C THR A 487 -32.64 0.91 -17.48
N GLU A 488 -31.76 -0.09 -17.52
CA GLU A 488 -31.87 -1.31 -16.71
C GLU A 488 -30.80 -1.39 -15.61
N ARG A 489 -29.79 -0.52 -15.64
CA ARG A 489 -28.64 -0.53 -14.72
C ARG A 489 -28.21 0.87 -14.35
N VAL A 490 -27.91 1.07 -13.07
CA VAL A 490 -27.30 2.30 -12.55
C VAL A 490 -25.86 2.42 -13.06
N GLY A 491 -25.14 1.29 -13.17
CA GLY A 491 -23.76 1.21 -13.65
C GLY A 491 -22.74 1.41 -12.53
N LEU A 492 -21.58 1.98 -12.85
CA LEU A 492 -20.51 2.24 -11.88
C LEU A 492 -20.01 3.68 -11.98
N ILE A 493 -19.37 4.16 -10.91
CA ILE A 493 -18.60 5.40 -10.90
C ILE A 493 -17.11 5.10 -10.67
N ARG A 494 -16.24 5.86 -11.34
CA ARG A 494 -14.79 5.73 -11.15
C ARG A 494 -14.10 7.08 -11.20
N LEU A 495 -12.98 7.19 -10.48
CA LEU A 495 -12.11 8.36 -10.51
C LEU A 495 -11.21 8.34 -11.75
N LYS A 496 -11.02 9.50 -12.38
CA LYS A 496 -10.14 9.63 -13.55
C LYS A 496 -8.68 9.85 -13.14
N ASP A 497 -7.78 9.04 -13.66
CA ASP A 497 -6.34 9.22 -13.44
C ASP A 497 -5.76 10.35 -14.34
N PRO A 498 -4.99 11.33 -13.80
CA PRO A 498 -4.51 11.40 -12.41
C PRO A 498 -5.36 12.23 -11.43
N ASN A 499 -6.12 13.20 -11.91
CA ASN A 499 -6.69 14.21 -11.00
C ASN A 499 -7.78 13.65 -10.07
N GLY A 500 -8.61 12.71 -10.55
CA GLY A 500 -9.58 12.01 -9.71
C GLY A 500 -8.92 11.31 -8.53
N PHE A 501 -7.87 10.52 -8.75
CA PHE A 501 -7.13 9.87 -7.68
C PHE A 501 -6.41 10.87 -6.76
N LEU A 502 -5.80 11.93 -7.33
CA LEU A 502 -5.16 13.01 -6.58
C LEU A 502 -6.12 13.67 -5.59
N PHE A 503 -7.39 13.87 -5.98
CA PHE A 503 -8.45 14.48 -5.17
C PHE A 503 -9.40 13.45 -4.53
N SER A 504 -9.03 12.17 -4.52
CA SER A 504 -9.89 11.07 -4.04
C SER A 504 -10.42 11.31 -2.63
N ASN A 505 -9.57 11.78 -1.72
CA ASN A 505 -9.97 12.08 -0.34
C ASN A 505 -11.09 13.12 -0.27
N ASN A 506 -10.96 14.23 -1.00
CA ASN A 506 -11.97 15.28 -1.05
C ASN A 506 -13.30 14.77 -1.61
N ILE A 507 -13.24 13.97 -2.68
CA ILE A 507 -14.43 13.42 -3.34
C ILE A 507 -15.14 12.44 -2.40
N ILE A 508 -14.39 11.53 -1.75
CA ILE A 508 -14.96 10.57 -0.82
C ILE A 508 -15.53 11.28 0.43
N SER A 509 -14.86 12.31 0.94
CA SER A 509 -15.42 13.11 2.05
C SER A 509 -16.76 13.75 1.69
N ASN A 510 -16.96 14.22 0.46
CA ASN A 510 -18.26 14.75 0.03
C ASN A 510 -19.33 13.65 0.00
N ILE A 511 -18.99 12.45 -0.47
CA ILE A 511 -19.90 11.29 -0.43
C ILE A 511 -20.34 10.97 1.00
N PHE A 512 -19.41 10.98 1.95
CA PHE A 512 -19.73 10.70 3.36
C PHE A 512 -20.66 11.74 3.97
N VAL A 513 -20.48 13.02 3.64
CA VAL A 513 -21.40 14.08 4.11
C VAL A 513 -22.83 13.84 3.60
N GLU A 514 -23.01 13.40 2.36
CA GLU A 514 -24.34 13.09 1.82
C GLU A 514 -24.91 11.78 2.40
N LEU A 515 -24.07 10.78 2.67
CA LEU A 515 -24.50 9.52 3.30
C LEU A 515 -24.99 9.71 4.74
N ASP A 516 -24.31 10.57 5.52
CA ASP A 516 -24.76 10.92 6.88
C ASP A 516 -26.22 11.41 6.90
N SER A 517 -26.70 12.02 5.80
CA SER A 517 -28.09 12.50 5.68
C SER A 517 -29.13 11.42 5.36
N VAL A 518 -28.70 10.23 4.92
CA VAL A 518 -29.55 9.06 4.67
C VAL A 518 -29.70 8.20 5.93
N GLU A 519 -28.71 8.24 6.82
CA GLU A 519 -28.65 7.46 8.05
C GLU A 519 -29.34 8.14 9.26
N GLU A 520 -29.62 9.44 9.17
CA GLU A 520 -30.43 10.23 10.13
C GLU A 520 -31.95 10.13 9.89
#